data_AF-A0AA52F1D0-F1
#
_entry.id   AF-A0AA52F1D0-F1
#
_cell.length_a   1.000
_cell.length_b   1.000
_cell.length_c   1.000
_cell.angle_alpha   90.00
_cell.angle_beta   90.00
_cell.angle_gamma   90.00
#
_symmetry.space_group_name_H-M   'P 1'
#
loop_
_entity.id
_entity.type
_entity.pdbx_description
1 polymer ?
#
loop_
_entity_poly.entity_id
_entity_poly.type
_entity_poly.pdbx_seq_one_letter_code
_entity_poly.pdbx_strand_id
1 'polypeptide(L)'
;MKIKERIHLIDFYKGWFDNLFFKILLIVIFLLNCNRNLYSQNKSNCCSIKIQQIELNDSILVKEIDLLLDYMNSRDSLFNQGFGYIRVNTFPNYNFNPNSDTVFQYMLYPEVNTFDRKDIDSLFPKYYSFVEGRVVLIYSSALERMTNYSIDKQSKEDFLNLMRKHQVPAENMIGTLPNGEEVLLKNIRLNDRIWWGSERMITIYRSKVYEVNYNPDPYH
;
A
#
# COMPACT_ATOMS: atom_id res chain seq x y z
N MET A 1 52.48 22.84 30.72
CA MET A 1 51.66 23.58 29.75
C MET A 1 50.37 23.94 30.46
N LYS A 2 50.23 25.23 30.75
CA LYS A 2 49.92 25.75 32.09
C LYS A 2 48.54 26.39 32.09
N ILE A 3 47.83 26.32 33.22
CA ILE A 3 46.50 26.92 33.47
C ILE A 3 46.33 28.34 32.88
N LYS A 4 47.41 29.14 32.80
CA LYS A 4 47.45 30.44 32.12
C LYS A 4 47.03 30.41 30.64
N GLU A 5 47.43 29.40 29.86
CA GLU A 5 47.04 29.26 28.45
C GLU A 5 45.53 28.98 28.30
N ARG A 6 44.92 28.26 29.27
CA ARG A 6 43.47 28.01 29.28
C ARG A 6 42.66 29.27 29.63
N ILE A 7 43.15 30.10 30.55
CA ILE A 7 42.48 31.36 30.92
C ILE A 7 42.49 32.33 29.74
N HIS A 8 43.62 32.46 29.03
CA HIS A 8 43.70 33.30 27.83
C HIS A 8 42.78 32.83 26.70
N LEU A 9 42.60 31.52 26.51
CA LEU A 9 41.62 31.01 25.56
C LEU A 9 40.19 31.42 25.94
N ILE A 10 39.82 31.27 27.22
CA ILE A 10 38.47 31.58 27.72
C ILE A 10 38.15 33.07 27.55
N ASP A 11 39.08 33.97 27.86
CA ASP A 11 38.87 35.41 27.71
C ASP A 11 38.83 35.85 26.25
N PHE A 12 39.62 35.19 25.39
CA PHE A 12 39.55 35.39 23.94
C PHE A 12 38.18 34.99 23.38
N TYR A 13 37.63 33.84 23.79
CA TYR A 13 36.28 33.43 23.38
C TYR A 13 35.20 34.36 23.94
N LYS A 14 35.30 34.83 25.18
CA LYS A 14 34.34 35.81 25.74
C LYS A 14 34.22 37.08 24.89
N GLY A 15 35.35 37.68 24.53
CA GLY A 15 35.35 38.86 23.64
C GLY A 15 34.78 38.57 22.26
N TRP A 16 34.96 37.35 21.75
CA TRP A 16 34.43 36.91 20.47
C TRP A 16 32.91 36.72 20.50
N PHE A 17 32.36 36.16 21.59
CA PHE A 17 30.93 36.00 21.81
C PHE A 17 30.20 37.33 22.08
N ASP A 18 30.88 38.32 22.66
CA ASP A 18 30.31 39.65 22.91
C ASP A 18 30.29 40.55 21.67
N ASN A 19 30.98 40.16 20.60
CA ASN A 19 30.94 40.86 19.34
C ASN A 19 29.52 40.80 18.72
N LEU A 20 28.90 41.96 18.53
CA LEU A 20 27.57 42.13 17.95
C LEU A 20 27.43 41.37 16.62
N PHE A 21 28.49 41.37 15.80
CA PHE A 21 28.52 40.64 14.53
C PHE A 21 28.31 39.14 14.72
N PHE A 22 28.95 38.54 15.73
CA PHE A 22 28.83 37.10 15.99
C PHE A 22 27.43 36.71 16.48
N LYS A 23 26.81 37.56 17.31
CA LYS A 23 25.42 37.37 17.76
C LYS A 23 24.44 37.43 16.57
N ILE A 24 24.63 38.39 15.65
CA ILE A 24 23.82 38.49 14.42
C ILE A 24 24.03 37.26 13.54
N LEU A 25 25.27 36.80 13.36
CA LEU A 25 25.58 35.61 12.57
C LEU A 25 24.88 34.35 13.12
N LEU A 26 24.89 34.15 14.43
CA LEU A 26 24.19 33.03 15.06
C LEU A 26 22.67 33.11 14.87
N ILE A 27 22.07 34.30 14.94
CA ILE A 27 20.64 34.50 14.68
C ILE A 27 20.32 34.18 13.22
N VAL A 28 21.16 34.62 12.27
CA VAL A 28 20.98 34.31 10.84
C VAL A 28 21.08 32.80 10.61
N ILE A 29 22.07 32.12 11.19
CA ILE A 29 22.20 30.66 11.09
C ILE A 29 20.97 29.96 11.71
N PHE A 30 20.50 30.42 12.87
CA PHE A 30 19.30 29.88 13.51
C PHE A 30 18.06 30.06 12.62
N LEU A 31 17.83 31.26 12.08
CA LEU A 31 16.71 31.55 11.17
C LEU A 31 16.80 30.74 9.87
N LEU A 32 18.00 30.55 9.31
CA LEU A 32 18.21 29.70 8.12
C LEU A 32 17.89 28.22 8.42
N ASN A 33 18.21 27.72 9.61
CA ASN A 33 17.88 26.36 10.02
C ASN A 33 16.38 26.18 10.36
N CYS A 34 15.75 27.16 11.01
CA CYS A 34 14.31 27.16 11.24
C CYS A 34 13.52 27.19 9.92
N ASN A 35 13.97 27.99 8.95
CA ASN A 35 13.33 28.06 7.63
C ASN A 35 13.52 26.76 6.82
N ARG A 36 14.65 26.04 6.96
CA ARG A 36 14.84 24.74 6.29
C ARG A 36 13.79 23.70 6.71
N ASN A 37 13.38 23.70 7.97
CA ASN A 37 12.33 22.80 8.45
C ASN A 37 10.92 23.20 7.93
N LEU A 38 10.67 24.50 7.73
CA LEU A 38 9.42 24.99 7.13
C LEU A 38 9.34 24.72 5.61
N TYR A 39 10.46 24.81 4.90
CA TYR A 39 10.52 24.46 3.46
C TYR A 39 10.40 22.96 3.19
N SER A 40 10.81 22.10 4.13
CA SER A 40 10.58 20.65 4.04
C SER A 40 9.09 20.27 4.20
N GLN A 41 8.30 21.11 4.88
CA GLN A 41 6.86 20.87 5.07
C GLN A 41 5.99 21.37 3.89
N ASN A 42 6.52 22.23 3.02
CA ASN A 42 5.86 22.62 1.77
C ASN A 42 6.17 21.64 0.63
N LYS A 43 5.60 20.46 0.79
CA LYS A 43 5.19 19.49 -0.23
C LYS A 43 4.59 20.19 -1.47
N SER A 44 5.22 20.10 -2.64
CA SER A 44 4.60 20.20 -3.98
C SER A 44 5.72 20.19 -5.04
N ASN A 45 5.99 19.11 -5.75
CA ASN A 45 5.06 18.42 -6.65
C ASN A 45 5.12 16.91 -6.44
N CYS A 46 4.48 16.42 -5.39
CA CYS A 46 4.03 15.03 -5.39
C CYS A 46 3.02 14.90 -6.53
N CYS A 47 3.34 14.14 -7.58
CA CYS A 47 2.40 13.91 -8.67
C CYS A 47 1.14 13.27 -8.07
N SER A 48 0.06 14.04 -8.00
CA SER A 48 -1.24 13.48 -7.65
C SER A 48 -1.65 12.56 -8.79
N ILE A 49 -1.85 11.28 -8.46
CA ILE A 49 -2.26 10.28 -9.44
C ILE A 49 -3.75 10.00 -9.26
N LYS A 50 -4.38 9.61 -10.36
CA LYS A 50 -5.75 9.10 -10.36
C LYS A 50 -5.71 7.58 -10.31
N ILE A 51 -6.71 7.00 -9.68
CA ILE A 51 -7.04 5.58 -9.77
C ILE A 51 -7.60 5.35 -11.17
N GLN A 52 -7.03 4.41 -11.91
CA GLN A 52 -7.39 4.18 -13.31
C GLN A 52 -7.94 2.78 -13.52
N GLN A 53 -9.00 2.69 -14.32
CA GLN A 53 -9.41 1.41 -14.87
C GLN A 53 -8.42 1.02 -15.97
N ILE A 54 -7.99 -0.23 -15.97
CA ILE A 54 -7.15 -0.80 -17.03
C ILE A 54 -7.77 -2.10 -17.53
N GLU A 55 -7.37 -2.53 -18.71
CA GLU A 55 -7.66 -3.85 -19.24
C GLU A 55 -6.53 -4.82 -18.87
N LEU A 56 -6.88 -6.03 -18.43
CA LEU A 56 -5.90 -7.08 -18.14
C LEU A 56 -5.61 -7.87 -19.41
N ASN A 57 -4.47 -7.60 -20.04
CA ASN A 57 -4.06 -8.28 -21.27
C ASN A 57 -3.28 -9.57 -21.04
N ASP A 58 -2.85 -9.84 -19.80
CA ASP A 58 -2.17 -11.08 -19.46
C ASP A 58 -3.20 -12.21 -19.30
N SER A 59 -3.32 -13.03 -20.34
CA SER A 59 -4.29 -14.14 -20.40
C SER A 59 -4.10 -15.17 -19.29
N ILE A 60 -2.88 -15.32 -18.78
CA ILE A 60 -2.57 -16.27 -17.71
C ILE A 60 -3.08 -15.71 -16.39
N LEU A 61 -2.78 -14.45 -16.10
CA LEU A 61 -3.31 -13.77 -14.93
C LEU A 61 -4.84 -13.78 -14.93
N VAL A 62 -5.48 -13.47 -16.06
CA VAL A 62 -6.95 -13.50 -16.19
C VAL A 62 -7.49 -14.90 -15.89
N LYS A 63 -6.93 -15.94 -16.52
CA LYS A 63 -7.35 -17.34 -16.28
C LYS A 63 -7.21 -17.75 -14.81
N GLU A 64 -6.12 -17.37 -14.16
CA GLU A 64 -5.92 -17.70 -12.75
C GLU A 64 -6.85 -16.94 -11.81
N ILE A 65 -7.22 -15.70 -12.17
CA ILE A 65 -8.28 -14.96 -11.48
C ILE A 65 -9.62 -15.69 -11.67
N ASP A 66 -9.97 -16.11 -12.88
CA ASP A 66 -11.21 -16.86 -13.15
C ASP A 66 -11.29 -18.13 -12.29
N LEU A 67 -10.22 -18.93 -12.27
CA LEU A 67 -10.16 -20.14 -11.45
C LEU A 67 -10.28 -19.85 -9.95
N LEU A 68 -9.71 -18.74 -9.49
CA LEU A 68 -9.84 -18.31 -8.09
C LEU A 68 -11.28 -17.86 -7.79
N LEU A 69 -11.93 -17.14 -8.71
CA LEU A 69 -13.32 -16.73 -8.57
C LEU A 69 -14.25 -17.96 -8.48
N ASP A 70 -14.09 -18.93 -9.37
CA ASP A 70 -14.85 -20.19 -9.34
C ASP A 70 -14.68 -20.92 -8.01
N TYR A 71 -13.43 -21.04 -7.54
CA TYR A 71 -13.12 -21.65 -6.26
C TYR A 71 -13.81 -20.91 -5.10
N MET A 72 -13.69 -19.59 -5.03
CA MET A 72 -14.27 -18.79 -3.96
C MET A 72 -15.80 -18.81 -4.00
N ASN A 73 -16.42 -18.69 -5.18
CA ASN A 73 -17.87 -18.75 -5.34
C ASN A 73 -18.45 -20.10 -4.88
N SER A 74 -17.68 -21.20 -5.03
CA SER A 74 -18.12 -22.53 -4.61
C SER A 74 -18.01 -22.78 -3.09
N ARG A 75 -17.11 -22.06 -2.40
CA ARG A 75 -16.80 -22.30 -0.99
C ARG A 75 -17.32 -21.23 -0.05
N ASP A 76 -17.55 -20.05 -0.57
CA ASP A 76 -17.85 -18.89 0.24
C ASP A 76 -19.13 -18.20 -0.22
N SER A 77 -20.15 -18.26 0.64
CA SER A 77 -21.48 -17.74 0.33
C SER A 77 -21.48 -16.22 0.18
N LEU A 78 -20.65 -15.50 0.92
CA LEU A 78 -20.61 -14.03 0.88
C LEU A 78 -19.86 -13.57 -0.36
N PHE A 79 -18.73 -14.20 -0.68
CA PHE A 79 -18.02 -13.93 -1.92
C PHE A 79 -18.89 -14.24 -3.15
N ASN A 80 -19.59 -15.38 -3.14
CA ASN A 80 -20.53 -15.77 -4.19
C ASN A 80 -21.67 -14.74 -4.37
N GLN A 81 -22.14 -14.14 -3.29
CA GLN A 81 -23.17 -13.08 -3.32
C GLN A 81 -22.68 -11.76 -3.92
N GLY A 82 -21.40 -11.64 -4.28
CA GLY A 82 -20.86 -10.38 -4.82
C GLY A 82 -20.07 -9.56 -3.80
N PHE A 83 -19.79 -10.11 -2.61
CA PHE A 83 -18.98 -9.42 -1.60
C PHE A 83 -17.48 -9.59 -1.88
N GLY A 84 -16.70 -8.53 -1.65
CA GLY A 84 -15.25 -8.57 -1.82
C GLY A 84 -14.74 -8.28 -3.23
N TYR A 85 -13.43 -8.42 -3.40
CA TYR A 85 -12.68 -8.16 -4.63
C TYR A 85 -11.45 -9.09 -4.69
N ILE A 86 -10.80 -9.18 -5.86
CA ILE A 86 -9.50 -9.85 -5.96
C ILE A 86 -8.40 -8.79 -5.93
N ARG A 87 -7.47 -8.90 -4.99
CA ARG A 87 -6.26 -8.11 -4.95
C ARG A 87 -5.15 -8.83 -5.70
N VAL A 88 -4.51 -8.12 -6.60
CA VAL A 88 -3.30 -8.54 -7.30
C VAL A 88 -2.13 -7.73 -6.75
N ASN A 89 -1.22 -8.37 -6.04
CA ASN A 89 0.07 -7.77 -5.72
C ASN A 89 1.11 -8.19 -6.75
N THR A 90 1.72 -7.21 -7.40
CA THR A 90 2.87 -7.42 -8.28
C THR A 90 4.15 -7.27 -7.48
N PHE A 91 5.04 -8.24 -7.62
CA PHE A 91 6.36 -8.21 -7.00
C PHE A 91 7.41 -8.08 -8.09
N PRO A 92 8.34 -7.10 -7.98
CA PRO A 92 9.59 -7.22 -8.70
C PRO A 92 10.27 -8.49 -8.17
N ASN A 93 10.85 -9.30 -9.05
CA ASN A 93 11.59 -10.48 -8.62
C ASN A 93 12.80 -10.03 -7.76
N TYR A 94 12.65 -10.04 -6.43
CA TYR A 94 13.71 -9.63 -5.51
C TYR A 94 14.87 -10.63 -5.50
N ASN A 95 14.58 -11.88 -5.83
CA ASN A 95 15.56 -12.91 -6.08
C ASN A 95 15.79 -13.00 -7.58
N PHE A 96 16.28 -11.90 -8.18
CA PHE A 96 16.82 -11.90 -9.53
C PHE A 96 18.08 -12.78 -9.53
N ASN A 97 17.88 -14.10 -9.48
CA ASN A 97 18.88 -15.05 -9.85
C ASN A 97 19.03 -14.87 -11.37
N PRO A 98 20.19 -14.40 -11.87
CA PRO A 98 20.39 -14.25 -13.30
C PRO A 98 20.27 -15.58 -14.06
N ASN A 99 20.27 -16.71 -13.33
CA ASN A 99 20.01 -18.06 -13.85
C ASN A 99 18.55 -18.53 -13.66
N SER A 100 17.66 -17.73 -13.08
CA SER A 100 16.22 -18.04 -13.04
C SER A 100 15.51 -17.43 -14.23
N ASP A 101 14.69 -18.23 -14.91
CA ASP A 101 13.88 -17.76 -16.03
C ASP A 101 12.72 -16.86 -15.60
N THR A 102 12.50 -16.60 -14.30
CA THR A 102 11.32 -15.87 -13.81
C THR A 102 11.30 -14.41 -14.26
N VAL A 103 10.23 -14.01 -14.97
CA VAL A 103 10.03 -12.67 -15.52
C VAL A 103 9.11 -11.82 -14.63
N PHE A 104 8.04 -12.41 -14.11
CA PHE A 104 7.06 -11.72 -13.24
C PHE A 104 6.43 -12.67 -12.22
N GLN A 105 6.02 -12.09 -11.09
CA GLN A 105 5.24 -12.78 -10.06
C GLN A 105 4.01 -11.97 -9.68
N TYR A 106 2.88 -12.65 -9.62
CA TYR A 106 1.62 -12.14 -9.10
C TYR A 106 1.25 -12.92 -7.84
N MET A 107 0.77 -12.22 -6.83
CA MET A 107 0.02 -12.85 -5.74
C MET A 107 -1.42 -12.39 -5.79
N LEU A 108 -2.33 -13.35 -5.80
CA LEU A 108 -3.78 -13.14 -5.81
C LEU A 108 -4.35 -13.39 -4.42
N TYR A 109 -5.15 -12.44 -3.94
CA TYR A 109 -5.83 -12.52 -2.66
C TYR A 109 -7.29 -12.16 -2.84
N PRO A 110 -8.23 -13.07 -2.55
CA PRO A 110 -9.61 -12.66 -2.38
C PRO A 110 -9.71 -11.92 -1.04
N GLU A 111 -10.09 -10.65 -1.10
CA GLU A 111 -10.13 -9.76 0.05
C GLU A 111 -11.50 -9.10 0.19
N VAL A 112 -11.80 -8.73 1.43
CA VAL A 112 -12.96 -7.93 1.77
C VAL A 112 -12.55 -6.80 2.72
N ASN A 113 -11.70 -5.88 2.27
CA ASN A 113 -11.44 -4.67 3.07
C ASN A 113 -12.48 -3.60 2.77
N THR A 114 -12.90 -2.88 3.81
CA THR A 114 -13.56 -1.59 3.64
C THR A 114 -12.52 -0.48 3.53
N PHE A 115 -12.81 0.51 2.70
CA PHE A 115 -11.97 1.68 2.49
C PHE A 115 -12.35 2.82 3.45
N ASP A 116 -12.55 2.50 4.73
CA ASP A 116 -13.07 3.44 5.73
C ASP A 116 -12.11 4.60 6.00
N ARG A 117 -10.81 4.35 5.83
CA ARG A 117 -9.74 5.32 6.04
C ARG A 117 -9.33 6.01 4.74
N LYS A 118 -10.13 7.00 4.32
CA LYS A 118 -9.88 7.77 3.09
C LYS A 118 -8.58 8.59 3.11
N ASP A 119 -8.03 8.85 4.30
CA ASP A 119 -6.79 9.59 4.54
C ASP A 119 -5.53 8.80 4.19
N ILE A 120 -5.60 7.46 4.09
CA ILE A 120 -4.44 6.62 3.78
C ILE A 120 -4.41 6.27 2.29
N ASP A 121 -3.46 6.85 1.55
CA ASP A 121 -3.26 6.58 0.12
C ASP A 121 -2.92 5.11 -0.18
N SER A 122 -2.14 4.44 0.67
CA SER A 122 -1.72 3.05 0.45
C SER A 122 -2.84 2.01 0.51
N LEU A 123 -4.03 2.40 0.99
CA LEU A 123 -5.21 1.53 0.94
C LEU A 123 -5.81 1.48 -0.46
N PHE A 124 -5.67 2.53 -1.26
CA PHE A 124 -6.29 2.62 -2.57
C PHE A 124 -5.36 2.08 -3.65
N PRO A 125 -5.90 1.30 -4.61
CA PRO A 125 -5.10 0.80 -5.71
C PRO A 125 -4.78 1.93 -6.69
N LYS A 126 -3.68 1.78 -7.43
CA LYS A 126 -3.40 2.67 -8.56
C LYS A 126 -4.24 2.30 -9.78
N TYR A 127 -4.45 1.00 -9.97
CA TYR A 127 -5.19 0.46 -11.09
C TYR A 127 -6.23 -0.55 -10.62
N TYR A 128 -7.34 -0.62 -11.34
CA TYR A 128 -8.32 -1.68 -11.16
C TYR A 128 -8.82 -2.19 -12.51
N SER A 129 -9.40 -3.38 -12.52
CA SER A 129 -10.03 -4.01 -13.68
C SER A 129 -11.27 -4.78 -13.23
N PHE A 130 -11.94 -5.41 -14.20
CA PHE A 130 -13.03 -6.34 -13.97
C PHE A 130 -12.72 -7.68 -14.64
N VAL A 131 -12.98 -8.76 -13.92
CA VAL A 131 -12.91 -10.13 -14.43
C VAL A 131 -14.18 -10.85 -13.99
N GLU A 132 -14.97 -11.35 -14.95
CA GLU A 132 -16.29 -11.96 -14.69
C GLU A 132 -17.20 -11.08 -13.80
N GLY A 133 -17.18 -9.76 -14.05
CA GLY A 133 -17.94 -8.77 -13.27
C GLY A 133 -17.40 -8.51 -11.86
N ARG A 134 -16.37 -9.24 -11.41
CA ARG A 134 -15.70 -9.00 -10.13
C ARG A 134 -14.65 -7.91 -10.25
N VAL A 135 -14.60 -7.01 -9.27
CA VAL A 135 -13.56 -6.00 -9.18
C VAL A 135 -12.22 -6.67 -8.87
N VAL A 136 -11.19 -6.30 -9.64
CA VAL A 136 -9.79 -6.70 -9.44
C VAL A 136 -8.94 -5.47 -9.16
N LEU A 137 -8.29 -5.41 -7.99
CA LEU A 137 -7.48 -4.28 -7.54
C LEU A 137 -5.99 -4.61 -7.69
N ILE A 138 -5.24 -3.71 -8.33
CA ILE A 138 -3.84 -3.98 -8.68
C ILE A 138 -2.93 -3.06 -7.88
N TYR A 139 -2.07 -3.68 -7.10
CA TYR A 139 -1.06 -3.04 -6.26
C TYR A 139 0.34 -3.42 -6.75
N SER A 140 1.28 -2.48 -6.61
CA SER A 140 2.65 -2.70 -7.04
C SER A 140 3.61 -2.16 -6.01
N SER A 141 4.17 -3.09 -5.24
CA SER A 141 5.16 -2.79 -4.20
C SER A 141 6.41 -2.09 -4.76
N ALA A 142 6.77 -2.35 -6.03
CA ALA A 142 7.86 -1.65 -6.71
C ALA A 142 7.50 -0.18 -6.94
N LEU A 143 6.37 0.08 -7.59
CA LEU A 143 5.94 1.44 -7.90
C LEU A 143 5.68 2.25 -6.63
N GLU A 144 5.11 1.63 -5.59
CA GLU A 144 4.86 2.28 -4.31
C GLU A 144 6.14 2.75 -3.62
N ARG A 145 7.21 1.97 -3.67
CA ARG A 145 8.49 2.35 -3.04
C ARG A 145 9.28 3.37 -3.86
N MET A 146 9.11 3.38 -5.18
CA MET A 146 9.84 4.29 -6.07
C MET A 146 9.17 5.67 -6.19
N THR A 147 7.90 5.80 -5.78
CA THR A 147 7.14 7.03 -5.96
C THR A 147 6.55 7.49 -4.63
N ASN A 148 6.93 8.69 -4.18
CA ASN A 148 6.12 9.42 -3.20
C ASN A 148 4.95 10.02 -3.99
N TYR A 149 3.83 9.31 -4.04
CA TYR A 149 2.60 9.76 -4.69
C TYR A 149 1.52 10.03 -3.64
N SER A 150 0.53 10.80 -4.04
CA SER A 150 -0.74 10.94 -3.32
C SER A 150 -1.88 10.71 -4.29
N ILE A 151 -2.91 9.99 -3.88
CA ILE A 151 -4.05 9.75 -4.76
C ILE A 151 -4.98 10.95 -4.67
N ASP A 152 -5.40 11.44 -5.84
CA ASP A 152 -6.36 12.52 -5.95
C ASP A 152 -7.63 12.23 -5.14
N LYS A 153 -8.09 13.22 -4.37
CA LYS A 153 -9.24 13.06 -3.47
C LYS A 153 -10.51 12.71 -4.24
N GLN A 154 -10.75 13.36 -5.38
CA GLN A 154 -11.93 13.07 -6.20
C GLN A 154 -11.84 11.65 -6.74
N SER A 155 -10.68 11.24 -7.23
CA SER A 155 -10.46 9.87 -7.72
C SER A 155 -10.71 8.81 -6.65
N LYS A 156 -10.38 9.06 -5.37
CA LYS A 156 -10.76 8.17 -4.26
C LYS A 156 -12.26 8.06 -4.11
N GLU A 157 -12.98 9.19 -4.10
CA GLU A 157 -14.44 9.18 -3.95
C GLU A 157 -15.13 8.47 -5.13
N ASP A 158 -14.65 8.70 -6.36
CA ASP A 158 -15.15 8.02 -7.56
C ASP A 158 -14.95 6.50 -7.46
N PHE A 159 -13.77 6.08 -7.01
CA PHE A 159 -13.48 4.67 -6.74
C PHE A 159 -14.37 4.08 -5.64
N LEU A 160 -14.60 4.80 -4.53
CA LEU A 160 -15.51 4.34 -3.48
C LEU A 160 -16.94 4.18 -3.98
N ASN A 161 -17.42 5.12 -4.82
CA ASN A 161 -18.73 5.02 -5.45
C ASN A 161 -18.80 3.79 -6.37
N LEU A 162 -17.74 3.51 -7.11
CA LEU A 162 -17.62 2.31 -7.94
C LEU A 162 -17.68 1.04 -7.10
N MET A 163 -16.94 0.97 -6.00
CA MET A 163 -16.97 -0.18 -5.08
C MET A 163 -18.38 -0.39 -4.52
N ARG A 164 -19.05 0.67 -4.05
CA ARG A 164 -20.44 0.57 -3.56
C ARG A 164 -21.44 0.11 -4.63
N LYS A 165 -21.18 0.39 -5.92
CA LYS A 165 -22.04 -0.04 -7.03
C LYS A 165 -21.86 -1.52 -7.36
N HIS A 166 -20.63 -2.04 -7.26
CA HIS A 166 -20.29 -3.40 -7.72
C HIS A 166 -20.16 -4.41 -6.58
N GLN A 167 -20.11 -3.95 -5.34
CA GLN A 167 -20.09 -4.81 -4.16
C GLN A 167 -21.42 -4.75 -3.45
N VAL A 168 -21.88 -5.90 -2.96
CA VAL A 168 -23.05 -5.92 -2.09
C VAL A 168 -22.69 -5.22 -0.78
N PRO A 169 -23.52 -4.28 -0.29
CA PRO A 169 -23.26 -3.59 0.97
C PRO A 169 -23.17 -4.58 2.14
N ALA A 170 -22.14 -4.44 2.98
CA ALA A 170 -21.97 -5.22 4.21
C ALA A 170 -23.06 -4.93 5.27
N GLU A 171 -23.90 -3.92 5.04
CA GLU A 171 -24.84 -3.34 6.00
C GLU A 171 -25.87 -4.32 6.54
N ASN A 172 -26.17 -5.37 5.76
CA ASN A 172 -27.15 -6.41 6.08
C ASN A 172 -26.56 -7.83 6.05
N MET A 173 -25.25 -7.97 5.89
CA MET A 173 -24.60 -9.28 5.82
C MET A 173 -24.22 -9.76 7.22
N ILE A 174 -24.51 -11.04 7.48
CA ILE A 174 -24.14 -11.73 8.72
C ILE A 174 -22.95 -12.64 8.38
N GLY A 175 -21.83 -12.43 9.07
CA GLY A 175 -20.70 -13.35 9.07
C GLY A 175 -20.71 -14.20 10.33
N THR A 176 -19.96 -15.29 10.34
CA THR A 176 -19.77 -16.14 11.50
C THR A 176 -18.31 -16.05 11.95
N LEU A 177 -18.07 -15.64 13.19
CA LEU A 177 -16.74 -15.61 13.80
C LEU A 177 -16.20 -17.03 14.05
N PRO A 178 -14.88 -17.22 14.26
CA PRO A 178 -14.31 -18.54 14.53
C PRO A 178 -14.89 -19.26 15.76
N ASN A 179 -15.46 -18.52 16.71
CA ASN A 179 -16.15 -19.04 17.89
C ASN A 179 -17.61 -19.45 17.60
N GLY A 180 -18.10 -19.32 16.36
CA GLY A 180 -19.47 -19.61 15.95
C GLY A 180 -20.45 -18.44 16.13
N GLU A 181 -20.02 -17.28 16.61
CA GLU A 181 -20.88 -16.11 16.83
C GLU A 181 -21.25 -15.45 15.50
N GLU A 182 -22.55 -15.21 15.28
CA GLU A 182 -23.04 -14.43 14.16
C GLU A 182 -22.86 -12.94 14.42
N VAL A 183 -22.20 -12.24 13.50
CA VAL A 183 -21.94 -10.81 13.59
C VAL A 183 -22.35 -10.11 12.31
N LEU A 184 -22.97 -8.94 12.44
CA LEU A 184 -23.20 -8.08 11.28
C LEU A 184 -21.86 -7.55 10.79
N LEU A 185 -21.56 -7.79 9.50
CA LEU A 185 -20.27 -7.43 8.92
C LEU A 185 -19.99 -5.92 9.01
N LYS A 186 -21.01 -5.06 8.99
CA LYS A 186 -20.87 -3.60 9.23
C LYS A 186 -20.28 -3.24 10.60
N ASN A 187 -20.41 -4.12 11.58
CA ASN A 187 -19.92 -3.90 12.94
C ASN A 187 -18.48 -4.41 13.12
N ILE A 188 -17.96 -5.15 12.15
CA ILE A 188 -16.55 -5.56 12.14
C ILE A 188 -15.73 -4.33 11.70
N ARG A 189 -14.90 -3.81 12.61
CA ARG A 189 -13.90 -2.81 12.26
C ARG A 189 -12.84 -3.50 11.41
N LEU A 190 -12.97 -3.41 10.08
CA LEU A 190 -12.08 -3.99 9.07
C LEU A 190 -10.73 -3.27 8.98
N ASN A 191 -10.11 -2.96 10.14
CA ASN A 191 -8.67 -2.72 10.22
C ASN A 191 -7.89 -4.04 10.30
N ASP A 192 -8.58 -5.14 10.60
CA ASP A 192 -8.06 -6.49 10.45
C ASP A 192 -8.38 -6.94 9.04
N ARG A 193 -7.35 -7.13 8.19
CA ARG A 193 -7.54 -7.79 6.90
C ARG A 193 -8.14 -9.16 7.19
N ILE A 194 -9.41 -9.36 6.83
CA ILE A 194 -9.98 -10.70 6.84
C ILE A 194 -9.51 -11.34 5.55
N TRP A 195 -8.66 -12.35 5.68
CA TRP A 195 -8.19 -13.17 4.57
C TRP A 195 -9.20 -14.29 4.36
N TRP A 196 -9.74 -14.39 3.16
CA TRP A 196 -10.67 -15.44 2.80
C TRP A 196 -9.90 -16.43 1.95
N GLY A 197 -10.00 -17.73 2.23
CA GLY A 197 -9.37 -18.76 1.38
C GLY A 197 -7.83 -18.76 1.33
N SER A 198 -7.31 -19.53 0.38
CA SER A 198 -5.89 -19.77 0.16
C SER A 198 -5.30 -18.76 -0.82
N GLU A 199 -4.20 -18.12 -0.45
CA GLU A 199 -3.41 -17.26 -1.34
C GLU A 199 -2.94 -18.04 -2.58
N ARG A 200 -2.94 -17.40 -3.76
CA ARG A 200 -2.36 -18.01 -4.97
C ARG A 200 -1.16 -17.21 -5.45
N MET A 201 -0.03 -17.88 -5.65
CA MET A 201 1.17 -17.30 -6.25
C MET A 201 1.33 -17.81 -7.68
N ILE A 202 1.41 -16.87 -8.61
CA ILE A 202 1.64 -17.15 -10.03
C ILE A 202 3.05 -16.71 -10.35
N THR A 203 3.86 -17.62 -10.90
CA THR A 203 5.22 -17.33 -11.34
C THR A 203 5.35 -17.55 -12.85
N ILE A 204 5.63 -16.47 -13.58
CA ILE A 204 5.84 -16.51 -15.03
C ILE A 204 7.33 -16.64 -15.32
N TYR A 205 7.74 -17.64 -16.10
CA TYR A 205 9.12 -17.81 -16.57
C TYR A 205 9.24 -17.51 -18.08
N ARG A 206 10.45 -17.17 -18.54
CA ARG A 206 10.78 -16.85 -19.95
C ARG A 206 10.43 -17.96 -20.92
N SER A 207 10.46 -19.22 -20.45
CA SER A 207 10.33 -20.41 -21.29
C SER A 207 9.04 -21.20 -21.04
N LYS A 208 8.39 -21.07 -19.86
CA LYS A 208 7.16 -21.79 -19.45
C LYS A 208 6.45 -21.08 -18.28
N VAL A 209 5.18 -21.35 -18.03
CA VAL A 209 4.45 -20.88 -16.84
C VAL A 209 4.24 -22.04 -15.88
N TYR A 210 4.57 -21.83 -14.60
CA TYR A 210 4.31 -22.80 -13.55
C TYR A 210 3.46 -22.15 -12.46
N GLU A 211 2.36 -22.80 -12.11
CA GLU A 211 1.57 -22.50 -10.91
C GLU A 211 2.37 -23.01 -9.69
N VAL A 212 2.65 -22.13 -8.73
CA VAL A 212 3.20 -22.54 -7.44
C VAL A 212 2.13 -22.26 -6.41
N ASN A 213 1.32 -23.27 -6.11
CA ASN A 213 0.37 -23.19 -5.01
C ASN A 213 1.16 -23.03 -3.70
N TYR A 214 1.16 -21.81 -3.16
CA TYR A 214 1.56 -21.60 -1.78
C TYR A 214 0.36 -22.00 -0.93
N ASN A 215 0.52 -23.00 -0.07
CA ASN A 215 -0.46 -23.31 0.96
C ASN A 215 0.04 -22.66 2.26
N PRO A 216 -0.30 -21.40 2.57
CA PRO A 216 -0.15 -20.91 3.91
C PRO A 216 -1.37 -21.42 4.67
N ASP A 217 -1.32 -22.67 5.12
CA ASP A 217 -2.20 -23.05 6.20
C ASP A 217 -1.75 -22.22 7.42
N PRO A 218 -2.54 -21.24 7.90
CA PRO A 218 -2.17 -20.49 9.09
C PRO A 218 -2.45 -21.31 10.36
N TYR A 219 -3.05 -22.50 10.23
CA TYR A 219 -3.65 -23.27 11.30
C TYR A 219 -3.16 -24.73 11.39
N HIS A 220 -2.01 -25.04 10.79
CA HIS A 220 -1.24 -26.25 11.08
C HIS A 220 0.17 -25.95 11.60
#